data_AF-A0A8X6UMW9-F1
#
_entry.id   AF-A0A8X6UMW9-F1
#
_cell.length_a   1.000
_cell.length_b   1.000
_cell.length_c   1.000
_cell.angle_alpha   90.00
_cell.angle_beta   90.00
_cell.angle_gamma   90.00
#
_symmetry.space_group_name_H-M   'P 1'
#
loop_
_entity.id
_entity.type
_entity.pdbx_description
1 polymer ?
#
loop_
_entity_poly.entity_id
_entity_poly.type
_entity_poly.pdbx_seq_one_letter_code
_entity_poly.pdbx_strand_id
1 'polypeptide(L)'
;YVSRNDDYWKKRGVPHNPRVSFYKMYKETTEKGLAEVIKNSLKPLGRKVIGSFEFSTPTVTVADPDILRDILVKDFHIFPYRRYFITGDPIGDKVVTNLTGEDWKRIRTIITPAFTSKRMRQANISIHTKISFKVIIFQCNSVFF
;
A
#
# COMPACT_ATOMS: atom_id res chain seq x y z
N TYR A 1 24.69 -11.39 -12.26
CA TYR A 1 23.29 -11.49 -12.74
C TYR A 1 22.43 -10.31 -12.28
N VAL A 2 22.49 -9.87 -11.02
CA VAL A 2 21.62 -8.79 -10.47
C VAL A 2 21.91 -7.39 -11.04
N SER A 3 23.15 -7.07 -11.39
CA SER A 3 23.55 -5.75 -11.92
C SER A 3 23.34 -5.54 -13.43
N ARG A 4 22.75 -6.52 -14.13
CA ARG A 4 22.67 -6.52 -15.61
C ARG A 4 21.79 -5.40 -16.20
N ASN A 5 21.07 -4.64 -15.37
CA ASN A 5 20.14 -3.60 -15.80
C ASN A 5 20.26 -2.29 -14.99
N ASP A 6 21.43 -1.98 -14.43
CA ASP A 6 21.65 -0.76 -13.63
C ASP A 6 21.52 0.52 -14.48
N ASP A 7 21.82 0.43 -15.78
CA ASP A 7 21.68 1.54 -16.73
C ASP A 7 20.23 1.79 -17.21
N TYR A 8 19.23 1.05 -16.71
CA TYR A 8 17.85 1.12 -17.22
C TYR A 8 17.28 2.55 -17.23
N TRP A 9 17.45 3.26 -16.12
CA TRP A 9 16.98 4.63 -15.94
C TRP A 9 17.90 5.65 -16.60
N LYS A 10 19.21 5.39 -16.59
CA LYS A 10 20.22 6.20 -17.27
C LYS A 10 19.93 6.29 -18.78
N LYS A 11 19.61 5.17 -19.42
CA LYS A 11 19.24 5.10 -20.85
C LYS A 11 17.95 5.84 -21.19
N ARG A 12 17.07 6.06 -20.22
CA ARG A 12 15.77 6.73 -20.40
C ARG A 12 15.78 8.20 -19.96
N GLY A 13 16.92 8.72 -19.52
CA GLY A 13 17.04 10.09 -19.04
C GLY A 13 16.22 10.38 -17.77
N VAL A 14 15.82 9.34 -17.02
CA VAL A 14 15.04 9.51 -15.79
C VAL A 14 15.98 9.67 -14.60
N PRO A 15 15.82 10.72 -13.77
CA PRO A 15 16.54 10.86 -12.51
C PRO A 15 16.32 9.62 -11.65
N HIS A 16 17.39 8.97 -11.21
CA HIS A 16 17.26 7.74 -10.44
C HIS A 16 18.24 7.66 -9.29
N ASN A 17 17.82 6.95 -8.25
CA ASN A 17 18.70 6.53 -7.18
C ASN A 17 19.43 5.24 -7.58
N PRO A 18 20.72 5.10 -7.24
CA PRO A 18 21.46 3.88 -7.52
C PRO A 18 20.84 2.69 -6.77
N ARG A 19 21.04 1.48 -7.31
CA ARG A 19 20.59 0.26 -6.66
C ARG A 19 21.25 0.12 -5.30
N VAL A 20 20.44 -0.14 -4.27
CA VAL A 20 20.93 -0.44 -2.92
C VAL A 20 21.10 -1.95 -2.74
N SER A 21 22.07 -2.36 -1.91
CA SER A 21 22.23 -3.76 -1.53
C SER A 21 21.00 -4.29 -0.80
N PHE A 22 20.68 -5.57 -0.97
CA PHE A 22 19.57 -6.26 -0.30
C PHE A 22 19.57 -6.00 1.21
N TYR A 23 20.74 -6.14 1.84
CA TYR A 23 20.89 -5.95 3.28
C TYR A 23 20.54 -4.53 3.71
N LYS A 24 21.01 -3.53 2.96
CA LYS A 24 20.73 -2.11 3.23
C LYS A 24 19.23 -1.82 3.09
N MET A 25 18.61 -2.32 2.03
CA MET A 25 17.18 -2.12 1.79
C MET A 25 16.33 -2.75 2.90
N TYR A 26 16.64 -3.99 3.30
CA TYR A 26 15.94 -4.68 4.38
C TYR A 26 16.10 -3.94 5.71
N LYS A 27 17.33 -3.55 6.07
CA LYS A 27 17.62 -2.81 7.30
C LYS A 27 16.88 -1.48 7.34
N GLU A 28 16.96 -0.68 6.29
CA GLU A 28 16.30 0.64 6.23
C GLU A 28 14.77 0.52 6.30
N THR A 29 14.19 -0.48 5.65
CA THR A 29 12.73 -0.72 5.66
C THR A 29 12.25 -1.14 7.05
N THR A 30 13.01 -1.98 7.75
CA THR A 30 12.65 -2.46 9.10
C THR A 30 12.87 -1.37 10.16
N GLU A 31 13.91 -0.55 10.04
CA GLU A 31 14.22 0.51 11.03
C GLU A 31 13.34 1.75 10.89
N LYS A 32 13.10 2.22 9.66
CA LYS A 32 12.44 3.52 9.39
C LYS A 32 11.01 3.36 8.86
N GLY A 33 10.66 2.17 8.40
CA GLY A 33 9.41 1.92 7.67
C GLY A 33 9.48 2.34 6.21
N LEU A 34 8.65 1.69 5.39
CA LEU A 34 8.64 1.87 3.93
C LEU A 34 8.35 3.32 3.50
N ALA A 35 7.39 3.98 4.16
CA ALA A 35 6.97 5.34 3.81
C ALA A 35 8.12 6.36 3.98
N GLU A 36 8.88 6.24 5.06
CA GLU A 36 9.99 7.15 5.34
C GLU A 36 11.18 6.88 4.42
N VAL A 37 11.43 5.61 4.05
CA VAL A 37 12.43 5.25 3.02
C VAL A 37 12.07 5.89 1.68
N ILE A 38 10.81 5.77 1.24
CA ILE A 38 10.33 6.39 0.00
C ILE A 38 10.50 7.91 0.07
N LYS A 39 10.06 8.54 1.16
CA LYS A 39 10.19 9.99 1.35
C LYS A 39 11.64 10.45 1.30
N ASN A 40 12.56 9.73 1.93
CA ASN A 40 13.98 10.04 1.93
C ASN A 40 14.62 9.83 0.56
N SER A 41 14.11 8.90 -0.25
CA SER A 41 14.57 8.71 -1.63
C SER A 41 14.21 9.88 -2.55
N LEU A 42 13.18 10.67 -2.20
CA LEU A 42 12.74 11.84 -2.96
C LEU A 42 13.55 13.11 -2.66
N LYS A 43 14.01 13.27 -1.42
CA LYS A 43 14.74 14.46 -0.94
C LYS A 43 16.00 14.82 -1.75
N PRO A 44 16.95 13.92 -2.04
CA PRO A 44 18.25 14.30 -2.60
C PRO A 44 18.18 14.85 -4.03
N LEU A 45 17.17 14.45 -4.80
CA LEU A 45 17.01 14.87 -6.20
C LEU A 45 16.11 16.10 -6.35
N GLY A 46 15.32 16.46 -5.32
CA GLY A 46 14.35 17.56 -5.38
C GLY A 46 13.29 17.37 -6.48
N ARG A 47 13.13 16.14 -7.00
CA ARG A 47 12.21 15.81 -8.09
C ARG A 47 10.99 15.09 -7.55
N LYS A 48 9.87 15.31 -8.22
CA LYS A 48 8.59 14.64 -7.93
C LYS A 48 8.46 13.26 -8.60
N VAL A 49 9.37 12.90 -9.51
CA VAL A 49 9.38 11.58 -10.18
C VAL A 49 10.80 11.07 -10.19
N ILE A 50 11.02 9.90 -9.58
CA ILE A 50 12.36 9.30 -9.43
C ILE A 50 12.28 7.81 -9.74
N GLY A 51 13.22 7.36 -10.57
CA GLY A 51 13.50 5.95 -10.78
C GLY A 51 14.29 5.36 -9.62
N SER A 52 13.99 4.13 -9.27
CA SER A 52 14.76 3.35 -8.32
C SER A 52 14.74 1.88 -8.73
N PHE A 53 15.33 1.05 -7.90
CA PHE A 53 15.35 -0.38 -8.13
C PHE A 53 14.91 -1.10 -6.87
N GLU A 54 13.88 -1.92 -7.01
CA GLU A 54 13.49 -2.91 -6.02
C GLU A 54 14.09 -4.26 -6.44
N PHE A 55 15.09 -4.73 -5.70
CA PHE A 55 15.89 -5.91 -6.07
C PHE A 55 16.51 -5.80 -7.46
N SER A 56 15.98 -6.49 -8.46
CA SER A 56 16.36 -6.43 -9.88
C SER A 56 15.35 -5.65 -10.74
N THR A 57 14.17 -5.35 -10.19
CA THR A 57 13.05 -4.73 -10.90
C THR A 57 13.18 -3.21 -10.87
N PRO A 58 13.14 -2.53 -12.04
CA PRO A 58 13.08 -1.08 -12.08
C PRO A 58 11.72 -0.60 -11.56
N THR A 59 11.72 0.30 -10.59
CA THR A 59 10.52 0.86 -9.97
C THR A 59 10.54 2.38 -10.05
N VAL A 60 9.38 2.99 -10.25
CA VAL A 60 9.25 4.45 -10.29
C VAL A 60 8.44 4.93 -9.10
N THR A 61 8.95 5.95 -8.41
CA THR A 61 8.25 6.65 -7.35
C THR A 61 7.74 7.98 -7.91
N VAL A 62 6.43 8.16 -7.85
CA VAL A 62 5.73 9.37 -8.29
C VAL A 62 5.15 10.07 -7.06
N ALA A 63 5.53 11.32 -6.87
CA ALA A 63 5.08 12.21 -5.79
C ALA A 63 4.34 13.45 -6.33
N ASP A 64 4.14 13.54 -7.65
CA ASP A 64 3.33 14.60 -8.25
C ASP A 64 1.83 14.22 -8.20
N PRO A 65 0.97 15.01 -7.54
CA PRO A 65 -0.45 14.72 -7.44
C PRO A 65 -1.16 14.68 -8.80
N ASP A 66 -0.72 15.47 -9.78
CA ASP A 66 -1.36 15.51 -11.10
C ASP A 66 -1.09 14.20 -11.86
N ILE A 67 0.16 13.73 -11.82
CA ILE A 67 0.55 12.44 -12.42
C ILE A 67 -0.11 11.28 -11.67
N LEU A 68 -0.19 11.34 -10.33
CA LEU A 68 -0.88 10.33 -9.54
C LEU A 68 -2.36 10.25 -9.88
N ARG A 69 -3.02 11.39 -10.10
CA ARG A 69 -4.42 11.43 -10.54
C ARG A 69 -4.59 10.77 -11.90
N ASP A 70 -3.69 11.06 -12.84
CA ASP A 70 -3.74 10.43 -14.16
C ASP A 70 -3.58 8.90 -14.04
N ILE A 71 -2.58 8.42 -13.31
CA ILE A 71 -2.33 6.97 -13.11
C ILE A 71 -3.49 6.27 -12.37
N LEU A 72 -3.99 6.88 -11.28
CA LEU A 72 -4.95 6.21 -10.38
C LEU A 72 -6.41 6.37 -10.80
N VAL A 73 -6.73 7.38 -11.64
CA VAL A 73 -8.10 7.70 -12.03
C VAL A 73 -8.30 7.61 -13.54
N LYS A 74 -7.57 8.42 -14.32
CA LYS A 74 -7.80 8.56 -15.76
C LYS A 74 -7.38 7.30 -16.52
N ASP A 75 -6.15 6.87 -16.28
CA ASP A 75 -5.47 5.79 -16.97
C ASP A 75 -5.39 4.51 -16.12
N PHE A 76 -6.27 4.39 -15.13
CA PHE A 76 -6.32 3.24 -14.22
C PHE A 76 -6.42 1.90 -14.97
N HIS A 77 -7.09 1.88 -16.12
CA HIS A 77 -7.25 0.69 -16.96
C HIS A 77 -5.93 0.21 -17.60
N ILE A 78 -4.93 1.09 -17.76
CA ILE A 78 -3.59 0.76 -18.28
C ILE A 78 -2.75 0.06 -17.21
N PHE A 79 -3.05 0.31 -15.92
CA PHE A 79 -2.34 -0.24 -14.77
C PHE A 79 -3.21 -1.23 -13.96
N PRO A 80 -3.70 -2.34 -14.56
CA PRO A 80 -4.61 -3.25 -13.88
C PRO A 80 -3.92 -4.09 -12.79
N TYR A 81 -2.60 -4.28 -12.90
CA TYR A 81 -1.82 -5.08 -11.98
C TYR A 81 -1.28 -4.23 -10.84
N ARG A 82 -1.71 -4.56 -9.62
CA ARG A 82 -1.14 -4.02 -8.38
C ARG A 82 -0.03 -4.94 -7.88
N ARG A 83 0.77 -4.45 -6.92
CA ARG A 83 1.76 -5.28 -6.23
C ARG A 83 1.04 -6.47 -5.57
N TYR A 84 1.43 -7.69 -5.97
CA TYR A 84 0.86 -8.93 -5.45
C TYR A 84 1.59 -9.34 -4.18
N PHE A 85 0.83 -9.63 -3.13
CA PHE A 85 1.36 -10.18 -1.88
C PHE A 85 0.96 -11.65 -1.75
N ILE A 86 1.94 -12.55 -1.86
CA ILE A 86 1.73 -13.98 -1.66
C ILE A 86 1.79 -14.25 -0.16
N THR A 87 0.67 -14.67 0.40
CA THR A 87 0.57 -15.10 1.80
C THR A 87 0.66 -16.63 1.89
N GLY A 88 0.36 -17.35 0.80
CA GLY A 88 0.31 -18.82 0.78
C GLY A 88 -1.00 -19.38 1.33
N ASP A 89 -1.91 -18.52 1.78
CA ASP A 89 -3.28 -18.86 2.15
C ASP A 89 -4.20 -18.69 0.93
N PRO A 90 -4.93 -19.74 0.49
CA PRO A 90 -5.85 -19.66 -0.63
C PRO A 90 -6.91 -18.55 -0.52
N ILE A 91 -7.28 -18.14 0.70
CA ILE A 91 -8.24 -17.05 0.93
C ILE A 91 -7.51 -15.71 0.92
N GLY A 92 -6.42 -15.58 1.68
CA GLY A 92 -5.58 -14.38 1.75
C GLY A 92 -5.03 -13.94 0.39
N ASP A 93 -4.72 -14.89 -0.50
CA ASP A 93 -4.23 -14.59 -1.84
C ASP A 93 -5.34 -14.06 -2.76
N LYS A 94 -6.63 -14.35 -2.46
CA LYS A 94 -7.82 -13.92 -3.22
C LYS A 94 -8.52 -12.68 -2.65
N VAL A 95 -7.85 -11.93 -1.78
CA VAL A 95 -8.39 -10.66 -1.26
C VAL A 95 -8.52 -9.61 -2.36
N VAL A 96 -9.45 -8.66 -2.19
CA VAL A 96 -9.76 -7.61 -3.18
C VAL A 96 -8.54 -6.76 -3.57
N THR A 97 -7.51 -6.66 -2.74
CA THR A 97 -6.28 -5.91 -3.07
C THR A 97 -5.37 -6.65 -4.05
N ASN A 98 -5.44 -7.98 -4.06
CA ASN A 98 -4.63 -8.85 -4.93
C ASN A 98 -5.35 -9.22 -6.23
N LEU A 99 -6.69 -9.21 -6.25
CA LEU A 99 -7.47 -9.48 -7.45
C LEU A 99 -7.29 -8.38 -8.51
N THR A 100 -7.38 -8.77 -9.78
CA THR A 100 -7.28 -7.87 -10.95
C THR A 100 -8.45 -8.10 -11.89
N GLY A 101 -8.62 -7.22 -12.89
CA GLY A 101 -9.61 -7.41 -13.95
C GLY A 101 -11.06 -7.53 -13.48
N GLU A 102 -11.78 -8.50 -14.06
CA GLU A 102 -13.21 -8.73 -13.77
C GLU A 102 -13.46 -9.29 -12.37
N ASP A 103 -12.60 -10.16 -11.86
CA ASP A 103 -12.72 -10.72 -10.50
C ASP A 103 -12.65 -9.60 -9.46
N TRP A 104 -11.72 -8.66 -9.64
CA TRP A 104 -11.65 -7.48 -8.81
C TRP A 104 -12.93 -6.65 -8.87
N LYS A 105 -13.47 -6.39 -10.07
CA LYS A 105 -14.72 -5.65 -10.25
C LYS A 105 -15.89 -6.36 -9.54
N ARG A 106 -16.01 -7.67 -9.71
CA ARG A 106 -17.06 -8.50 -9.11
C ARG A 106 -17.03 -8.43 -7.58
N ILE A 107 -15.87 -8.75 -6.98
CA ILE A 107 -15.72 -8.76 -5.52
C ILE A 107 -15.89 -7.36 -4.94
N ARG A 108 -15.35 -6.32 -5.61
CA ARG A 108 -15.56 -4.93 -5.18
C ARG A 108 -17.03 -4.54 -5.17
N THR A 109 -17.80 -4.91 -6.20
CA THR A 109 -19.25 -4.62 -6.25
C THR A 109 -20.01 -5.30 -5.11
N ILE A 110 -19.61 -6.51 -4.70
CA ILE A 110 -20.22 -7.22 -3.57
C ILE A 110 -19.89 -6.54 -2.23
N ILE A 111 -18.65 -6.08 -2.06
CA ILE A 111 -18.17 -5.52 -0.78
C ILE A 111 -18.60 -4.05 -0.60
N THR A 112 -18.67 -3.27 -1.68
CA THR A 112 -18.93 -1.80 -1.63
C THR A 112 -20.19 -1.41 -0.83
N PRO A 113 -21.34 -2.10 -0.93
CA PRO A 113 -22.56 -1.76 -0.18
C PRO A 113 -22.39 -1.78 1.35
N ALA A 114 -21.43 -2.56 1.87
CA ALA A 114 -21.13 -2.62 3.30
C ALA A 114 -20.50 -1.33 3.84
N PHE A 115 -19.88 -0.53 2.97
CA PHE A 115 -19.15 0.70 3.31
C PHE A 115 -19.94 1.98 2.99
N THR A 116 -21.26 1.89 2.87
CA THR A 116 -22.13 3.07 2.73
C THR A 116 -22.18 3.88 4.03
N SER A 117 -22.41 5.19 3.94
CA SER A 117 -22.47 6.07 5.11
C SER A 117 -23.48 5.59 6.17
N LYS A 118 -24.63 5.04 5.73
CA LYS A 118 -25.63 4.45 6.63
C LYS A 118 -25.09 3.23 7.39
N ARG A 119 -24.43 2.31 6.69
CA ARG A 119 -23.84 1.11 7.30
C ARG A 119 -22.68 1.47 8.23
N MET A 120 -21.85 2.44 7.85
CA MET A 120 -20.77 2.95 8.70
C MET A 120 -21.30 3.58 9.99
N ARG A 121 -22.36 4.40 9.92
CA ARG A 121 -22.99 4.97 11.12
C ARG A 121 -23.52 3.88 12.04
N GLN A 122 -24.17 2.85 11.48
CA GLN A 122 -24.63 1.70 12.25
C GLN A 122 -23.48 0.93 12.91
N ALA A 123 -22.41 0.68 12.17
CA ALA A 123 -21.21 0.01 12.69
C ALA A 123 -20.59 0.80 13.84
N ASN A 124 -20.49 2.13 13.70
CA ASN A 124 -19.97 2.99 14.75
C ASN A 124 -20.79 2.88 16.04
N ILE A 125 -22.13 2.94 15.94
CA ILE A 125 -23.01 2.76 17.10
C ILE A 125 -22.75 1.40 17.76
N SER A 126 -22.73 0.31 16.98
CA SER A 126 -22.48 -1.03 17.51
C SER A 126 -21.11 -1.18 18.18
N ILE A 127 -20.08 -0.50 17.65
CA ILE A 127 -18.74 -0.48 18.25
C ILE A 127 -18.78 0.25 19.60
N HIS A 128 -19.35 1.46 19.64
CA HIS A 128 -19.46 2.24 20.88
C HIS A 128 -20.26 1.50 21.95
N THR A 129 -21.39 0.88 21.58
CA THR A 129 -22.20 0.08 22.52
C THR A 129 -21.38 -1.07 23.11
N LYS A 130 -20.67 -1.84 22.28
CA LYS A 130 -19.83 -2.96 22.77
C LYS A 130 -18.69 -2.49 23.67
N ILE A 131 -18.07 -1.35 23.36
CA ILE A 131 -17.02 -0.75 24.21
C ILE A 131 -17.61 -0.34 25.55
N SER A 132 -18.75 0.38 25.56
CA SER A 132 -19.43 0.79 26.80
C SER A 132 -19.81 -0.42 27.66
N PHE A 133 -20.37 -1.48 27.08
CA PHE A 133 -20.65 -2.72 27.83
C PHE A 133 -19.39 -3.35 28.43
N LYS A 134 -18.29 -3.40 27.68
CA LYS A 134 -17.03 -3.96 28.17
C LYS A 134 -16.43 -3.12 29.31
N VAL A 135 -16.54 -1.79 29.24
CA VAL A 135 -16.12 -0.88 30.32
C VAL A 135 -16.98 -1.05 31.56
N ILE A 136 -18.31 -1.15 31.41
CA ILE A 136 -19.23 -1.38 32.54
C ILE A 136 -18.92 -2.71 33.23
N ILE A 137 -18.73 -3.79 32.47
CA ILE A 137 -18.38 -5.10 33.03
C ILE A 137 -17.04 -5.04 33.78
N PHE A 138 -16.04 -4.34 33.23
CA PHE A 138 -14.75 -4.16 33.89
C PHE A 138 -14.86 -3.36 35.20
N GLN A 139 -15.65 -2.30 35.22
CA GLN A 139 -15.92 -1.51 36.43
C GLN A 139 -16.69 -2.32 37.49
N CYS A 140 -17.72 -3.09 37.09
CA CYS A 140 -18.41 -3.99 38.01
C CYS A 140 -17.46 -5.04 38.60
N ASN A 141 -16.63 -5.69 37.78
CA ASN A 141 -15.68 -6.69 38.28
C ASN A 141 -14.59 -6.10 39.20
N SER A 142 -14.27 -4.81 39.06
CA SER A 142 -13.29 -4.13 39.92
C SER A 142 -13.87 -3.58 41.22
N VAL A 143 -15.20 -3.49 41.36
CA VAL A 143 -15.91 -3.06 42.58
C VAL A 143 -16.30 -4.25 43.46
N PHE A 144 -16.28 -5.47 42.91
CA PHE A 144 -16.56 -6.72 43.62
C PHE A 144 -15.30 -7.48 44.08
N PHE A 145 -14.12 -6.83 44.08
CA PHE A 145 -12.87 -7.32 44.68
C PHE A 145 -12.23 -6.27 45.59
#